data_AF-A0A8B7JF62-F1
#
_entry.id   AF-A0A8B7JF62-F1
#
_cell.length_a   1.000
_cell.length_b   1.000
_cell.length_c   1.000
_cell.angle_alpha   90.00
_cell.angle_beta   90.00
_cell.angle_gamma   90.00
#
_symmetry.space_group_name_H-M   'P 1'
#
loop_
_entity.id
_entity.type
_entity.pdbx_description
1 polymer ?
#
loop_
_entity_poly.entity_id
_entity_poly.type
_entity_poly.pdbx_seq_one_letter_code
_entity_poly.pdbx_strand_id
1 'polypeptide(L)'
;MEKRTPHEKEKYQPSYETTILTECSPWPEITYVNNAPSPGFNSSHSSFSIGEGNGSPNHQPEPPPPIADNLLPTSTPQEAQQWLHRNRFSTFSRLFTNFSGADLLKLTREDVIQICGPADGIRLFNALKGRMVRPRLTIYVCQESQQLRDLQQQKHEDGDTASSTFFVYHAIYLEELTAVELTEKLAQLFSISSRQISQIYKQGPTGIHVLISDEMIQNFQDESCFVLDTMKAETNDSYHIILK
;
A
#
# COMPACT_ATOMS: atom_id res chain seq x y z
N MET A 1 -4.01 -28.08 55.57
CA MET A 1 -2.74 -27.58 55.00
C MET A 1 -2.14 -28.69 54.15
N GLU A 2 -2.43 -28.68 52.85
CA GLU A 2 -1.71 -29.49 51.87
C GLU A 2 -1.02 -28.54 50.90
N LYS A 3 0.29 -28.73 50.79
CA LYS A 3 1.21 -27.86 50.07
C LYS A 3 1.10 -28.16 48.58
N ARG A 4 0.73 -27.15 47.79
CA ARG A 4 0.76 -27.21 46.31
C ARG A 4 2.17 -27.51 45.80
N THR A 5 2.24 -28.27 44.73
CA THR A 5 3.44 -28.82 44.08
C THR A 5 4.30 -27.74 43.40
N PRO A 6 5.62 -27.95 43.23
CA PRO A 6 6.57 -26.93 42.75
C PRO A 6 6.29 -26.36 41.34
N HIS A 7 5.54 -27.08 40.49
CA HIS A 7 5.31 -26.74 39.09
C HIS A 7 4.31 -25.58 38.85
N GLU A 8 3.49 -25.21 39.85
CA GLU A 8 2.53 -24.10 39.68
C GLU A 8 3.14 -22.71 39.87
N LYS A 9 4.37 -22.61 40.41
CA LYS A 9 5.04 -21.30 40.65
C LYS A 9 5.78 -20.73 39.44
N GLU A 10 5.98 -21.51 38.38
CA GLU A 10 6.68 -21.03 37.16
C GLU A 10 5.74 -20.30 36.18
N LYS A 11 4.43 -20.30 36.42
CA LYS A 11 3.44 -19.56 35.59
C LYS A 11 3.30 -18.07 35.91
N TYR A 12 4.06 -17.54 36.86
CA TYR A 12 4.12 -16.11 37.16
C TYR A 12 5.55 -15.59 36.94
N GLN A 13 5.93 -15.50 35.66
CA GLN A 13 6.94 -14.52 35.24
C GLN A 13 6.20 -13.37 34.57
N PRO A 14 6.24 -12.16 35.11
CA PRO A 14 5.82 -10.98 34.38
C PRO A 14 6.68 -10.82 33.14
N SER A 15 6.03 -10.85 31.98
CA SER A 15 6.55 -10.47 30.69
C SER A 15 7.05 -9.01 30.70
N TYR A 16 7.91 -8.68 29.73
CA TYR A 16 8.38 -7.35 29.32
C TYR A 16 9.63 -6.82 30.06
N GLU A 17 10.79 -6.86 29.40
CA GLU A 17 11.74 -5.75 29.53
C GLU A 17 11.03 -4.50 28.99
N THR A 18 10.67 -3.60 29.89
CA THR A 18 10.21 -2.27 29.49
C THR A 18 11.40 -1.60 28.81
N THR A 19 11.30 -1.31 27.51
CA THR A 19 12.26 -0.38 26.90
C THR A 19 11.96 0.99 27.49
N ILE A 20 12.68 1.36 28.54
CA ILE A 20 12.77 2.75 29.00
C ILE A 20 13.38 3.51 27.82
N LEU A 21 12.56 4.31 27.11
CA LEU A 21 13.09 5.34 26.23
C LEU A 21 13.78 6.36 27.13
N THR A 22 15.10 6.23 27.24
CA THR A 22 15.93 7.22 27.91
C THR A 22 15.81 8.50 27.09
N GLU A 23 15.39 9.55 27.79
CA GLU A 23 15.17 10.90 27.30
C GLU A 23 16.37 11.48 26.54
N CYS A 24 16.03 12.37 25.61
CA CYS A 24 16.90 13.09 24.70
C CYS A 24 18.24 13.55 25.29
N SER A 25 19.35 13.22 24.61
CA SER A 25 20.58 14.00 24.71
C SER A 25 20.32 15.40 24.13
N PRO A 26 20.48 16.48 24.91
CA PRO A 26 20.40 17.83 24.37
C PRO A 26 21.63 18.11 23.50
N TRP A 27 21.38 18.65 22.31
CA TRP A 27 22.41 19.16 21.42
C TRP A 27 23.32 20.15 22.16
N PRO A 28 24.63 20.21 21.86
CA PRO A 28 25.57 21.08 22.56
C PRO A 28 25.14 22.55 22.47
N GLU A 29 25.03 23.19 23.63
CA GLU A 29 24.71 24.61 23.79
C GLU A 29 25.72 25.48 23.04
N ILE A 30 25.25 26.23 22.05
CA ILE A 30 25.99 27.33 21.45
C ILE A 30 25.85 28.52 22.40
N THR A 31 26.98 28.95 22.95
CA THR A 31 27.15 30.11 23.82
C THR A 31 26.51 31.36 23.23
N TYR A 32 25.59 31.95 24.00
CA TYR A 32 25.02 33.27 23.76
C TYR A 32 26.10 34.34 23.64
N VAL A 33 26.08 35.09 22.53
CA VAL A 33 26.52 36.49 22.50
C VAL A 33 25.37 37.37 22.03
N ASN A 34 25.10 38.38 22.84
CA ASN A 34 23.95 39.28 22.85
C ASN A 34 24.21 40.51 21.96
N ASN A 35 23.28 40.83 21.04
CA ASN A 35 22.82 42.19 20.69
C ASN A 35 22.11 42.24 19.33
N ALA A 36 20.77 42.26 19.32
CA ALA A 36 19.96 43.02 18.34
C ALA A 36 18.50 43.12 18.84
N PRO A 37 17.86 44.31 18.86
CA PRO A 37 16.49 44.44 19.32
C PRO A 37 15.50 43.94 18.26
N SER A 38 14.58 43.06 18.69
CA SER A 38 13.46 42.57 17.86
C SER A 38 12.37 43.66 17.71
N PRO A 39 11.70 43.79 16.55
CA PRO A 39 10.62 44.75 16.38
C PRO A 39 9.36 44.29 17.12
N GLY A 40 8.82 45.18 17.95
CA GLY A 40 7.61 44.95 18.73
C GLY A 40 6.34 44.93 17.88
N PHE A 41 5.43 44.02 18.23
CA PHE A 41 4.05 44.00 17.74
C PHE A 41 3.26 45.17 18.34
N ASN A 42 2.79 46.10 17.50
CA ASN A 42 1.78 47.07 17.89
C ASN A 42 0.38 46.50 17.60
N SER A 43 -0.34 46.15 18.66
CA SER A 43 -1.78 45.89 18.57
C SER A 43 -2.50 47.24 18.47
N SER A 44 -2.86 47.65 17.24
CA SER A 44 -3.79 48.75 17.01
C SER A 44 -5.17 48.17 16.72
N HIS A 45 -6.07 48.41 17.66
CA HIS A 45 -7.49 48.16 17.62
C HIS A 45 -8.14 48.74 16.36
N SER A 46 -8.82 47.90 15.57
CA SER A 46 -9.87 48.35 14.65
C SER A 46 -11.15 47.60 14.98
N SER A 47 -12.13 48.38 15.40
CA SER A 47 -13.42 48.00 15.95
C SER A 47 -14.22 47.07 15.03
N PHE A 48 -14.77 46.02 15.62
CA PHE A 48 -15.78 45.16 15.04
C PHE A 48 -17.12 45.90 14.99
N SER A 49 -17.65 46.10 13.79
CA SER A 49 -19.09 46.29 13.59
C SER A 49 -19.74 44.91 13.54
N ILE A 50 -20.56 44.60 14.53
CA ILE A 50 -21.42 43.41 14.55
C ILE A 50 -22.44 43.54 13.41
N GLY A 51 -22.31 42.65 12.43
CA GLY A 51 -23.36 42.30 11.48
C GLY A 51 -23.56 40.79 11.57
N GLU A 52 -24.76 40.37 11.98
CA GLU A 52 -25.18 38.98 12.04
C GLU A 52 -25.00 38.30 10.68
N GLY A 53 -24.27 37.19 10.66
CA GLY A 53 -24.01 36.43 9.45
C GLY A 53 -23.53 35.03 9.79
N ASN A 54 -24.46 34.09 9.77
CA ASN A 54 -24.28 32.65 9.89
C ASN A 54 -23.12 32.15 8.98
N GLY A 55 -22.13 31.44 9.53
CA GLY A 55 -21.06 30.83 8.71
C GLY A 55 -20.06 30.02 9.52
N SER A 56 -20.19 28.68 9.48
CA SER A 56 -19.23 27.71 10.01
C SER A 56 -17.81 27.91 9.46
N PRO A 57 -16.75 27.57 10.22
CA PRO A 57 -15.38 27.71 9.75
C PRO A 57 -15.11 26.74 8.60
N ASN A 58 -14.52 27.30 7.55
CA ASN A 58 -14.28 26.72 6.25
C ASN A 58 -13.40 25.46 6.33
N HIS A 59 -13.87 24.35 5.76
CA HIS A 59 -13.02 23.20 5.43
C HIS A 59 -11.92 23.67 4.47
N GLN A 60 -10.66 23.54 4.89
CA GLN A 60 -9.53 23.52 3.97
C GLN A 60 -9.78 22.34 3.00
N PRO A 61 -9.79 22.54 1.67
CA PRO A 61 -9.91 21.41 0.75
C PRO A 61 -8.69 20.52 0.95
N GLU A 62 -8.94 19.31 1.45
CA GLU A 62 -7.99 18.22 1.42
C GLU A 62 -7.47 18.08 -0.03
N PRO A 63 -6.14 18.06 -0.26
CA PRO A 63 -5.64 17.90 -1.62
C PRO A 63 -6.17 16.56 -2.17
N PRO A 64 -6.83 16.53 -3.33
CA PRO A 64 -7.24 15.28 -3.95
C PRO A 64 -6.04 14.34 -4.05
N PRO A 65 -6.24 13.02 -3.86
CA PRO A 65 -5.19 12.03 -4.01
C PRO A 65 -4.53 12.22 -5.39
N PRO A 66 -3.20 12.03 -5.50
CA PRO A 66 -2.54 12.09 -6.79
C PRO A 66 -3.17 11.01 -7.67
N ILE A 67 -3.94 11.43 -8.68
CA ILE A 67 -4.43 10.55 -9.74
C ILE A 67 -3.18 10.12 -10.48
N ALA A 68 -2.74 8.89 -10.22
CA ALA A 68 -1.45 8.35 -10.69
C ALA A 68 -1.54 7.93 -12.16
N ASP A 69 -1.84 8.88 -13.05
CA ASP A 69 -1.57 8.70 -14.47
C ASP A 69 -0.07 8.90 -14.69
N ASN A 70 0.69 7.80 -14.67
CA ASN A 70 2.11 7.84 -14.95
C ASN A 70 2.36 8.32 -16.39
N LEU A 71 3.29 9.24 -16.58
CA LEU A 71 3.68 9.72 -17.91
C LEU A 71 4.41 8.58 -18.64
N LEU A 72 3.98 8.26 -19.87
CA LEU A 72 4.58 7.19 -20.66
C LEU A 72 5.74 7.72 -21.52
N PRO A 73 6.77 6.90 -21.83
CA PRO A 73 7.84 7.29 -22.74
C PRO A 73 7.35 7.65 -24.15
N THR A 74 6.24 7.05 -24.60
CA THR A 74 5.63 7.31 -25.92
C THR A 74 4.73 8.54 -25.94
N SER A 75 4.52 9.22 -24.81
CA SER A 75 3.66 10.39 -24.75
C SER A 75 4.22 11.54 -25.60
N THR A 76 3.35 12.13 -26.41
CA THR A 76 3.63 13.33 -27.21
C THR A 76 3.91 14.54 -26.31
N PRO A 77 4.55 15.61 -26.82
CA PRO A 77 4.72 16.85 -26.07
C PRO A 77 3.40 17.42 -25.55
N GLN A 78 2.32 17.33 -26.32
CA GLN A 78 0.99 17.80 -25.91
C GLN A 78 0.46 17.03 -24.70
N GLU A 79 0.62 15.70 -24.68
CA GLU A 79 0.23 14.85 -23.56
C GLU A 79 1.09 15.11 -22.32
N ALA A 80 2.41 15.30 -22.51
CA ALA A 80 3.33 15.69 -21.44
C ALA A 80 2.95 17.04 -20.81
N GLN A 81 2.53 18.01 -21.63
CA GLN A 81 2.00 19.28 -21.14
C GLN A 81 0.73 19.08 -20.31
N GLN A 82 -0.23 18.29 -20.79
CA GLN A 82 -1.43 17.99 -20.01
C GLN A 82 -1.10 17.30 -18.69
N TRP A 83 -0.12 16.41 -18.69
CA TRP A 83 0.37 15.74 -17.48
C TRP A 83 0.95 16.74 -16.46
N LEU A 84 1.77 17.70 -16.90
CA LEU A 84 2.29 18.78 -16.04
C LEU A 84 1.15 19.61 -15.45
N HIS A 85 0.13 19.95 -16.25
CA HIS A 85 -1.04 20.68 -15.77
C HIS A 85 -1.83 19.89 -14.71
N ARG A 86 -2.10 18.59 -14.96
CA ARG A 86 -2.81 17.70 -14.01
C ARG A 86 -2.05 17.54 -12.69
N ASN A 87 -0.72 17.46 -12.75
CA ASN A 87 0.16 17.31 -11.59
C ASN A 87 0.54 18.63 -10.91
N ARG A 88 -0.13 19.74 -11.24
CA ARG A 88 0.11 21.08 -10.66
C ARG A 88 1.51 21.64 -10.92
N PHE A 89 2.11 21.28 -12.05
CA PHE A 89 3.38 21.81 -12.57
C PHE A 89 3.18 22.75 -13.77
N SER A 90 2.00 23.37 -13.89
CA SER A 90 1.63 24.26 -15.00
C SER A 90 2.56 25.47 -15.16
N THR A 91 3.19 25.92 -14.07
CA THR A 91 4.20 26.99 -14.09
C THR A 91 5.40 26.65 -14.99
N PHE A 92 5.71 25.36 -15.16
CA PHE A 92 6.83 24.88 -15.97
C PHE A 92 6.41 24.45 -17.39
N SER A 93 5.12 24.51 -17.73
CA SER A 93 4.58 24.13 -19.06
C SER A 93 5.35 24.80 -20.20
N ARG A 94 5.65 26.10 -20.04
CA ARG A 94 6.41 26.88 -21.04
C ARG A 94 7.87 26.41 -21.19
N LEU A 95 8.51 25.97 -20.11
CA LEU A 95 9.89 25.47 -20.17
C LEU A 95 9.96 24.11 -20.87
N PHE A 96 8.93 23.28 -20.70
CA PHE A 96 8.88 21.92 -21.24
C PHE A 96 8.00 21.77 -22.50
N THR A 97 7.65 22.85 -23.19
CA THR A 97 6.66 22.84 -24.28
C THR A 97 6.99 21.85 -25.40
N ASN A 98 8.28 21.64 -25.70
CA ASN A 98 8.73 20.71 -26.74
C ASN A 98 9.21 19.36 -26.21
N PHE A 99 9.08 19.11 -24.91
CA PHE A 99 9.53 17.86 -24.30
C PHE A 99 8.45 16.79 -24.46
N SER A 100 8.80 15.68 -25.08
CA SER A 100 7.98 14.46 -25.05
C SER A 100 8.03 13.77 -23.69
N GLY A 101 7.21 12.74 -23.49
CA GLY A 101 7.26 11.89 -22.31
C GLY A 101 8.64 11.26 -22.12
N ALA A 102 9.26 10.76 -23.20
CA ALA A 102 10.63 10.26 -23.15
C ALA A 102 11.66 11.32 -22.72
N ASP A 103 11.52 12.56 -23.18
CA ASP A 103 12.48 13.63 -22.84
C ASP A 103 12.38 14.03 -21.37
N LEU A 104 11.15 14.20 -20.85
CA LEU A 104 10.93 14.47 -19.43
C LEU A 104 11.44 13.32 -18.55
N LEU A 105 11.19 12.08 -18.95
CA LEU A 105 11.63 10.90 -18.20
C LEU A 105 13.15 10.70 -18.21
N LYS A 106 13.85 11.24 -19.22
CA LYS A 106 15.33 11.20 -19.32
C LYS A 106 16.04 12.22 -18.42
N LEU A 107 15.35 13.28 -17.99
CA LEU A 107 15.95 14.28 -17.11
C LEU A 107 16.45 13.63 -15.82
N THR A 108 17.68 13.99 -15.43
CA THR A 108 18.25 13.58 -14.15
C THR A 108 17.65 14.40 -13.00
N ARG A 109 17.86 13.95 -11.76
CA ARG A 109 17.38 14.69 -10.59
C ARG A 109 17.99 16.09 -10.55
N GLU A 110 19.26 16.17 -10.89
CA GLU A 110 20.06 17.39 -10.95
C GLU A 110 19.52 18.34 -12.01
N ASP A 111 19.22 17.86 -13.21
CA ASP A 111 18.65 18.68 -14.30
C ASP A 111 17.32 19.31 -13.88
N VAL A 112 16.41 18.51 -13.31
CA VAL A 112 15.08 19.00 -12.92
C VAL A 112 15.18 20.01 -11.78
N ILE A 113 16.07 19.77 -10.81
CA ILE A 113 16.33 20.72 -9.71
C ILE A 113 16.95 22.02 -10.24
N GLN A 114 17.84 21.94 -11.22
CA GLN A 114 18.45 23.13 -11.81
C GLN A 114 17.44 23.97 -12.62
N ILE A 115 16.50 23.31 -13.33
CA ILE A 115 15.50 23.98 -14.15
C ILE A 115 14.35 24.57 -13.29
N CYS A 116 13.84 23.79 -12.33
CA CYS A 116 12.64 24.13 -11.56
C CYS A 116 12.94 24.69 -10.16
N GLY A 117 14.19 24.65 -9.71
CA GLY A 117 14.60 24.97 -8.34
C GLY A 117 14.47 23.77 -7.39
N PRO A 118 15.05 23.85 -6.17
CA PRO A 118 15.15 22.71 -5.25
C PRO A 118 13.80 22.10 -4.86
N ALA A 119 12.83 22.93 -4.45
CA ALA A 119 11.54 22.43 -3.94
C ALA A 119 10.70 21.81 -5.06
N ASP A 120 10.46 22.55 -6.13
CA ASP A 120 9.63 22.08 -7.24
C ASP A 120 10.33 21.03 -8.09
N GLY A 121 11.65 21.11 -8.23
CA GLY A 121 12.42 20.12 -8.98
C GLY A 121 12.43 18.75 -8.31
N ILE A 122 12.55 18.69 -6.97
CA ILE A 122 12.40 17.43 -6.23
C ILE A 122 10.98 16.86 -6.40
N ARG A 123 9.95 17.72 -6.29
CA ARG A 123 8.55 17.29 -6.46
C ARG A 123 8.29 16.76 -7.86
N LEU A 124 8.75 17.47 -8.89
CA LEU A 124 8.58 17.09 -10.29
C LEU A 124 9.35 15.82 -10.62
N PHE A 125 10.61 15.70 -10.20
CA PHE A 125 11.40 14.48 -10.44
C PHE A 125 10.75 13.24 -9.82
N ASN A 126 10.24 13.35 -8.60
CA ASN A 126 9.53 12.25 -7.95
C ASN A 126 8.22 11.88 -8.65
N ALA A 127 7.51 12.86 -9.21
CA ALA A 127 6.30 12.61 -10.00
C ALA A 127 6.65 11.96 -11.35
N LEU A 128 7.72 12.41 -12.03
CA LEU A 128 8.18 11.87 -13.30
C LEU A 128 8.68 10.43 -13.17
N LYS A 129 9.44 10.12 -12.12
CA LYS A 129 9.97 8.77 -11.95
C LYS A 129 8.93 7.74 -11.58
N GLY A 130 7.66 8.14 -11.43
CA GLY A 130 6.53 7.28 -11.08
C GLY A 130 6.91 6.51 -9.83
N ARG A 131 6.56 7.01 -8.65
CA ARG A 131 6.77 6.19 -7.44
C ARG A 131 6.16 4.83 -7.75
N MET A 132 7.00 3.79 -7.79
CA MET A 132 6.52 2.44 -7.56
C MET A 132 5.89 2.55 -6.19
N VAL A 133 4.58 2.71 -6.16
CA VAL A 133 3.84 2.70 -4.92
C VAL A 133 4.16 1.33 -4.38
N ARG A 134 4.83 1.29 -3.21
CA ARG A 134 5.03 0.02 -2.53
C ARG A 134 3.66 -0.65 -2.51
N PRO A 135 3.54 -1.93 -2.91
CA PRO A 135 2.24 -2.58 -2.92
C PRO A 135 1.59 -2.38 -1.56
N ARG A 136 0.32 -1.98 -1.58
CA ARG A 136 -0.43 -1.70 -0.36
C ARG A 136 -0.65 -2.97 0.44
N LEU A 137 -0.66 -4.11 -0.25
CA LEU A 137 -0.76 -5.43 0.34
C LEU A 137 0.05 -6.44 -0.49
N THR A 138 0.82 -7.28 0.19
CA THR A 138 1.44 -8.47 -0.37
C THR A 138 0.74 -9.70 0.19
N ILE A 139 0.34 -10.62 -0.67
CA ILE A 139 -0.17 -11.94 -0.26
C ILE A 139 0.65 -13.04 -0.91
N TYR A 140 0.81 -14.16 -0.23
CA TYR A 140 1.49 -15.33 -0.77
C TYR A 140 0.47 -16.42 -1.05
N VAL A 141 0.43 -16.92 -2.28
CA VAL A 141 -0.53 -17.94 -2.67
C VAL A 141 0.16 -19.17 -3.24
N CYS A 142 -0.28 -20.35 -2.81
CA CYS A 142 0.20 -21.62 -3.36
C CYS A 142 -0.95 -22.35 -4.04
N GLN A 143 -0.72 -22.88 -5.24
CA GLN A 143 -1.69 -23.75 -5.90
C GLN A 143 -1.60 -25.17 -5.33
N GLU A 144 -2.71 -25.69 -4.82
CA GLU A 144 -2.81 -27.10 -4.48
C GLU A 144 -2.77 -27.93 -5.77
N SER A 145 -1.64 -28.54 -6.08
CA SER A 145 -1.51 -29.40 -7.27
C SER A 145 -2.50 -30.58 -7.19
N GLN A 146 -3.13 -30.95 -8.31
CA GLN A 146 -4.11 -32.07 -8.33
C GLN A 146 -3.54 -33.39 -7.80
N GLN A 147 -2.21 -33.59 -7.93
CA GLN A 147 -1.51 -34.74 -7.34
C GLN A 147 -1.65 -34.80 -5.80
N LEU A 148 -1.76 -33.66 -5.10
CA LEU A 148 -1.98 -33.62 -3.65
C LEU A 148 -3.37 -34.13 -3.25
N ARG A 149 -4.40 -33.85 -4.06
CA ARG A 149 -5.77 -34.30 -3.80
C ARG A 149 -5.90 -35.81 -3.94
N ASP A 150 -5.23 -36.39 -4.94
CA ASP A 150 -5.23 -37.84 -5.18
C ASP A 150 -4.37 -38.60 -4.14
N LEU A 151 -3.23 -38.04 -3.71
CA LEU A 151 -2.41 -38.65 -2.64
C LEU A 151 -3.05 -38.56 -1.25
N GLN A 152 -3.81 -37.50 -0.93
CA GLN A 152 -4.55 -37.42 0.34
C GLN A 152 -5.73 -38.41 0.38
N GLN A 153 -6.37 -38.69 -0.75
CA GLN A 153 -7.45 -39.68 -0.81
C GLN A 153 -6.96 -41.14 -0.75
N GLN A 154 -5.70 -41.41 -1.11
CA GLN A 154 -5.08 -42.75 -1.00
C GLN A 154 -4.43 -43.05 0.36
N LYS A 155 -4.40 -42.11 1.31
CA LYS A 155 -3.72 -42.29 2.62
C LYS A 155 -4.55 -43.09 3.64
N HIS A 156 -5.06 -44.24 3.22
CA HIS A 156 -5.54 -45.30 4.10
C HIS A 156 -4.77 -46.58 3.73
N GLU A 157 -3.56 -46.76 4.26
CA GLU A 157 -3.15 -47.97 5.00
C GLU A 157 -1.64 -48.19 5.22
N ASP A 158 -0.68 -47.51 4.58
CA ASP A 158 0.72 -47.89 4.82
C ASP A 158 1.67 -46.73 5.14
N GLY A 159 2.46 -46.96 6.18
CA GLY A 159 3.38 -46.00 6.76
C GLY A 159 4.64 -45.82 5.93
N ASP A 160 5.25 -44.66 6.11
CA ASP A 160 6.65 -44.40 5.77
C ASP A 160 6.98 -44.03 4.30
N THR A 161 6.24 -43.06 3.77
CA THR A 161 6.87 -42.05 2.92
C THR A 161 6.35 -40.69 3.36
N ALA A 162 7.16 -39.97 4.14
CA ALA A 162 7.02 -38.52 4.26
C ALA A 162 7.31 -37.93 2.87
N SER A 163 6.33 -38.02 1.98
CA SER A 163 6.30 -37.25 0.73
C SER A 163 6.39 -35.81 1.18
N SER A 164 7.59 -35.24 1.07
CA SER A 164 7.85 -33.84 1.34
C SER A 164 7.11 -33.06 0.25
N THR A 165 5.83 -32.84 0.47
CA THR A 165 4.98 -32.04 -0.40
C THR A 165 5.44 -30.59 -0.25
N PHE A 166 6.25 -30.12 -1.19
CA PHE A 166 6.72 -28.74 -1.20
C PHE A 166 5.61 -27.84 -1.75
N PHE A 167 5.12 -26.93 -0.90
CA PHE A 167 4.23 -25.85 -1.33
C PHE A 167 5.06 -24.72 -1.92
N VAL A 168 4.86 -24.43 -3.21
CA VAL A 168 5.48 -23.28 -3.87
C VAL A 168 4.54 -22.09 -3.80
N TYR A 169 4.91 -21.11 -2.98
CA TYR A 169 4.16 -19.87 -2.83
C TYR A 169 4.63 -18.82 -3.83
N HIS A 170 3.68 -18.09 -4.41
CA HIS A 170 3.89 -16.97 -5.31
C HIS A 170 3.42 -15.70 -4.61
N ALA A 171 4.23 -14.64 -4.68
CA ALA A 171 3.85 -13.33 -4.17
C ALA A 171 2.90 -12.64 -5.16
N ILE A 172 1.75 -12.19 -4.66
CA ILE A 172 0.82 -11.31 -5.35
C ILE A 172 0.88 -9.95 -4.64
N TYR A 173 1.13 -8.92 -5.44
CA TYR A 173 1.25 -7.54 -5.01
C TYR A 173 0.02 -6.76 -5.48
N LEU A 174 -0.69 -6.14 -4.53
CA LEU A 174 -1.86 -5.31 -4.81
C LEU A 174 -1.51 -3.84 -4.60
N GLU A 175 -1.69 -3.04 -5.66
CA GLU A 175 -1.54 -1.59 -5.64
C GLU A 175 -2.85 -0.91 -5.20
N GLU A 176 -3.98 -1.51 -5.54
CA GLU A 176 -5.35 -1.16 -5.17
C GLU A 176 -5.96 -2.29 -4.34
N LEU A 177 -6.48 -1.97 -3.16
CA LEU A 177 -7.07 -2.97 -2.26
C LEU A 177 -8.47 -3.37 -2.70
N THR A 178 -8.57 -3.98 -3.89
CA THR A 178 -9.82 -4.31 -4.58
C THR A 178 -9.87 -5.78 -5.02
N ALA A 179 -11.08 -6.34 -5.06
CA ALA A 179 -11.32 -7.71 -5.51
C ALA A 179 -11.05 -7.86 -7.00
N VAL A 180 -11.20 -6.78 -7.77
CA VAL A 180 -10.91 -6.75 -9.21
C VAL A 180 -9.42 -6.97 -9.45
N GLU A 181 -8.54 -6.18 -8.81
CA GLU A 181 -7.10 -6.35 -8.99
C GLU A 181 -6.65 -7.75 -8.52
N LEU A 182 -7.15 -8.21 -7.37
CA LEU A 182 -6.85 -9.56 -6.89
C LEU A 182 -7.25 -10.64 -7.91
N THR A 183 -8.43 -10.51 -8.52
CA THR A 183 -8.91 -11.42 -9.57
C THR A 183 -8.00 -11.41 -10.79
N GLU A 184 -7.56 -10.24 -11.24
CA GLU A 184 -6.65 -10.10 -12.38
C GLU A 184 -5.27 -10.71 -12.11
N LYS A 185 -4.70 -10.46 -10.92
CA LYS A 185 -3.39 -11.02 -10.54
C LYS A 185 -3.46 -12.54 -10.39
N LEU A 186 -4.54 -13.08 -9.83
CA LEU A 186 -4.77 -14.53 -9.75
C LEU A 186 -4.97 -15.14 -11.13
N ALA A 187 -5.76 -14.51 -12.01
CA ALA A 187 -5.93 -14.97 -13.38
C ALA A 187 -4.60 -15.03 -14.14
N GLN A 188 -3.77 -14.00 -13.98
CA GLN A 188 -2.43 -13.94 -14.54
C GLN A 188 -1.53 -15.05 -13.99
N LEU A 189 -1.55 -15.28 -12.69
CA LEU A 189 -0.76 -16.36 -12.04
C LEU A 189 -1.12 -17.73 -12.61
N PHE A 190 -2.42 -17.97 -12.86
CA PHE A 190 -2.90 -19.22 -13.44
C PHE A 190 -2.85 -19.29 -14.97
N SER A 191 -2.42 -18.21 -15.64
CA SER A 191 -2.45 -18.11 -17.11
C SER A 191 -3.86 -18.33 -17.71
N ILE A 192 -4.89 -17.84 -17.02
CA ILE A 192 -6.30 -17.89 -17.45
C ILE A 192 -6.87 -16.49 -17.66
N SER A 193 -8.04 -16.38 -18.30
CA SER A 193 -8.76 -15.11 -18.39
C SER A 193 -9.44 -14.79 -17.05
N SER A 194 -9.38 -13.52 -16.61
CA SER A 194 -10.13 -13.06 -15.42
C SER A 194 -11.64 -13.30 -15.54
N ARG A 195 -12.18 -13.37 -16.76
CA ARG A 195 -13.59 -13.73 -17.03
C ARG A 195 -13.94 -15.16 -16.68
N GLN A 196 -12.94 -16.05 -16.57
CA GLN A 196 -13.14 -17.43 -16.16
C GLN A 196 -13.18 -17.57 -14.64
N ILE A 197 -12.79 -16.54 -13.88
CA ILE A 197 -12.93 -16.50 -12.43
C ILE A 197 -14.26 -15.81 -12.13
N SER A 198 -15.23 -16.57 -11.64
CA SER A 198 -16.56 -16.03 -11.33
C SER A 198 -16.54 -15.24 -10.04
N GLN A 199 -16.01 -15.81 -8.95
CA GLN A 199 -15.93 -15.19 -7.63
C GLN A 199 -14.72 -15.76 -6.86
N ILE A 200 -14.25 -15.01 -5.86
CA ILE A 200 -13.20 -15.44 -4.93
C ILE A 200 -13.78 -15.49 -3.52
N TYR A 201 -13.57 -16.62 -2.85
CA TYR A 201 -14.00 -16.84 -1.47
C TYR A 201 -12.80 -17.03 -0.55
N LYS A 202 -12.93 -16.62 0.71
CA LYS A 202 -12.04 -17.03 1.79
C LYS A 202 -12.71 -18.13 2.60
N GLN A 203 -11.99 -19.22 2.87
CA GLN A 203 -12.48 -20.28 3.73
C GLN A 203 -12.39 -19.85 5.21
N GLY A 204 -13.49 -20.03 5.94
CA GLY A 204 -13.56 -19.82 7.39
C GLY A 204 -13.27 -21.08 8.19
N PRO A 205 -13.14 -20.99 9.53
CA PRO A 205 -12.77 -22.10 10.42
C PRO A 205 -13.68 -23.33 10.37
N THR A 206 -14.94 -23.16 9.94
CA THR A 206 -15.93 -24.24 9.81
C THR A 206 -16.15 -24.69 8.36
N GLY A 207 -15.28 -24.27 7.43
CA GLY A 207 -15.43 -24.56 6.01
C GLY A 207 -16.45 -23.70 5.28
N ILE A 208 -16.97 -22.65 5.93
CA ILE A 208 -17.82 -21.66 5.24
C ILE A 208 -17.01 -20.87 4.21
N HIS A 209 -17.61 -20.60 3.06
CA HIS A 209 -17.03 -19.77 2.02
C HIS A 209 -17.55 -18.33 2.16
N VAL A 210 -16.67 -17.41 2.52
CA VAL A 210 -16.98 -15.99 2.67
C VAL A 210 -16.55 -15.27 1.40
N LEU A 211 -17.48 -14.55 0.75
CA LEU A 211 -17.15 -13.80 -0.46
C LEU A 211 -16.15 -12.67 -0.15
N ILE A 212 -15.11 -12.55 -0.97
CA ILE A 212 -14.10 -11.50 -0.81
C ILE A 212 -14.57 -10.22 -1.50
N SER A 213 -14.82 -9.18 -0.70
CA SER A 213 -15.07 -7.80 -1.17
C SER A 213 -13.83 -6.92 -1.02
N ASP A 214 -13.89 -5.71 -1.58
CA ASP A 214 -12.83 -4.69 -1.44
C ASP A 214 -12.57 -4.36 0.03
N GLU A 215 -13.61 -4.22 0.85
CA GLU A 215 -13.48 -3.97 2.29
C GLU A 215 -12.79 -5.14 3.00
N MET A 216 -13.07 -6.37 2.57
CA MET A 216 -12.43 -7.55 3.14
C MET A 216 -10.93 -7.58 2.82
N ILE A 217 -10.53 -7.24 1.59
CA ILE A 217 -9.13 -7.16 1.17
C ILE A 217 -8.39 -6.08 1.94
N GLN A 218 -9.03 -4.94 2.22
CA GLN A 218 -8.45 -3.88 3.05
C GLN A 218 -8.12 -4.34 4.47
N ASN A 219 -8.80 -5.39 4.96
CA ASN A 219 -8.57 -5.96 6.29
C ASN A 219 -7.61 -7.16 6.28
N PHE A 220 -7.07 -7.55 5.12
CA PHE A 220 -6.06 -8.60 5.07
C PHE A 220 -4.77 -8.14 5.74
N GLN A 221 -4.12 -9.06 6.43
CA GLN A 221 -2.79 -8.81 6.97
C GLN A 221 -1.77 -8.85 5.83
N ASP A 222 -0.82 -7.91 5.86
CA ASP A 222 0.31 -7.93 4.94
C ASP A 222 1.10 -9.23 5.11
N GLU A 223 1.61 -9.74 3.99
CA GLU A 223 2.34 -11.01 3.93
C GLU A 223 1.53 -12.24 4.35
N SER A 224 0.18 -12.16 4.29
CA SER A 224 -0.69 -13.31 4.55
C SER A 224 -0.57 -14.42 3.49
N CYS A 225 -0.62 -15.67 3.94
CA CYS A 225 -0.47 -16.86 3.10
C CYS A 225 -1.80 -17.57 2.89
N PHE A 226 -2.06 -18.02 1.66
CA PHE A 226 -3.26 -18.79 1.32
C PHE A 226 -2.92 -19.99 0.44
N VAL A 227 -3.64 -21.09 0.63
CA VAL A 227 -3.66 -22.20 -0.33
C VAL A 227 -4.87 -22.05 -1.23
N LEU A 228 -4.65 -22.11 -2.55
CA LEU A 228 -5.69 -21.95 -3.56
C LEU A 228 -6.35 -23.28 -3.86
N ASP A 229 -7.66 -23.32 -3.74
CA ASP A 229 -8.51 -24.38 -4.26
C ASP A 229 -9.50 -23.82 -5.29
N THR A 230 -10.03 -24.69 -6.14
CA THR A 230 -10.93 -24.30 -7.21
C THR A 230 -12.21 -25.15 -7.20
N MET A 231 -13.34 -24.47 -7.35
CA MET A 231 -14.66 -25.08 -7.45
C MET A 231 -15.28 -24.70 -8.79
N LYS A 232 -15.83 -25.66 -9.54
CA LYS A 232 -16.48 -25.37 -10.82
C LYS A 232 -17.75 -24.56 -10.59
N ALA A 233 -17.95 -23.50 -11.36
CA ALA A 233 -19.17 -22.70 -11.30
C ALA A 233 -20.32 -23.36 -12.07
N GLU A 234 -21.56 -23.03 -11.72
CA GLU A 234 -22.76 -23.60 -12.36
C GLU A 234 -23.00 -23.04 -13.78
N THR A 235 -22.43 -21.89 -14.12
CA THR A 235 -22.61 -21.21 -15.41
C THR A 235 -21.30 -21.18 -16.21
N ASN A 236 -21.27 -21.90 -17.33
CA ASN A 236 -20.12 -22.04 -18.25
C ASN A 236 -18.83 -22.58 -17.60
N ASP A 237 -17.78 -22.75 -18.39
CA ASP A 237 -16.44 -23.28 -18.03
C ASP A 237 -15.64 -22.33 -17.12
N SER A 238 -16.33 -21.71 -16.16
CA SER A 238 -15.81 -20.78 -15.17
C SER A 238 -15.64 -21.46 -13.82
N TYR A 239 -14.80 -20.88 -12.98
CA TYR A 239 -14.39 -21.43 -11.69
C TYR A 239 -14.52 -20.37 -10.60
N HIS A 240 -14.81 -20.83 -9.39
CA HIS A 240 -14.65 -20.07 -8.17
C HIS A 240 -13.29 -20.40 -7.56
N ILE A 241 -12.59 -19.39 -7.04
CA ILE A 241 -11.34 -19.56 -6.31
C ILE A 241 -11.64 -19.53 -4.82
N ILE A 242 -11.02 -20.42 -4.06
CA ILE A 242 -11.12 -20.47 -2.60
C ILE A 242 -9.72 -20.26 -2.02
N LEU A 243 -9.57 -19.22 -1.19
CA LEU A 243 -8.38 -18.94 -0.38
C LEU A 243 -8.53 -19.65 0.98
N LYS A 244 -7.76 -20.71 1.20
CA LYS A 244 -7.73 -21.47 2.46
C LYS A 244 -6.69 -20.90 3.42
#